data_AF-A0A1C0YX68-F1
#
_entry.id   AF-A0A1C0YX68-F1
#
_cell.length_a   1.000
_cell.length_b   1.000
_cell.length_c   1.000
_cell.angle_alpha   90.00
_cell.angle_beta   90.00
_cell.angle_gamma   90.00
#
_symmetry.space_group_name_H-M   'P 1'
#
loop_
_entity.id
_entity.type
_entity.pdbx_description
1 polymer ?
#
loop_
_entity_poly.entity_id
_entity_poly.type
_entity_poly.pdbx_seq_one_letter_code
_entity_poly.pdbx_strand_id
1 'polypeptide(L)'
;MFVAITPNNEKYFAFNEDKNYLYSLAKAKKLFCPHCQKNVFFRGGAKKIHHFYHERHVECSFVGEPETQEHLGGKLAVYNWLKETYPNAYIALEERITQTNQIADVYADFGNGHKFAFEIQCAEQTAEKWLERRKLYAIAGIKDIWLFGANYYKEIKADDLERDEVVLRLKYQQQIVNDKERSVYFIDVENRIVRQIGKFFGITFRTETRFVVKLQEIAIEEMKIAKIQSPCQYVLCNTFTYEKIQQYLDERKIEAAKLWNKRKEQMAARMYNIRQKQLKQKRLKQYQNYLNNFSIDKVLKRMSHREQVKFRQLVKDYGFNDRNFPGIFNIQMENYHYIHTPYPLWQLLVFHKAITHNYSKKQLIYSKYLFQDLKEQLRYDVNDSKEVATLIHSYLILLEKCGFLDKQTVYRKYIHPFKIEHNVLPIVDNKALNSNVAMYYSEFNLLAIGWADYYDTELFFTDEEQAMLESDTEYYQNLILHNIQSPLHIEKRLVDSFLESMENNTIEFERHEKEFVEHLYYLVMHDKFISRAVYDTFFALIEEKSYVERTS
;
A
#
# COMPACT_ATOMS: atom_id res chain seq x y z
N MET A 1 37.87 13.03 19.40
CA MET A 1 37.26 12.00 20.24
C MET A 1 37.43 12.42 21.69
N PHE A 2 36.52 12.04 22.58
CA PHE A 2 36.57 12.38 23.99
C PHE A 2 37.17 11.28 24.88
N VAL A 3 37.21 10.03 24.41
CA VAL A 3 37.64 8.89 25.21
C VAL A 3 38.95 8.29 24.67
N ALA A 4 39.98 8.19 25.51
CA ALA A 4 41.18 7.42 25.24
C ALA A 4 41.34 6.29 26.27
N ILE A 5 42.15 5.28 25.96
CA ILE A 5 42.49 4.19 26.88
C ILE A 5 44.00 4.05 27.06
N THR A 6 44.45 3.52 28.19
CA THR A 6 45.84 3.07 28.40
C THR A 6 46.01 1.63 27.88
N PRO A 7 47.26 1.09 27.82
CA PRO A 7 47.49 -0.33 27.51
C PRO A 7 46.75 -1.31 28.44
N ASN A 8 46.40 -0.85 29.65
CA ASN A 8 45.66 -1.63 30.65
C ASN A 8 44.13 -1.44 30.55
N ASN A 9 43.63 -0.81 29.47
CA ASN A 9 42.21 -0.47 29.24
C ASN A 9 41.59 0.53 30.23
N GLU A 10 42.40 1.31 30.95
CA GLU A 10 41.88 2.40 31.79
C GLU A 10 41.41 3.55 30.89
N LYS A 11 40.16 4.00 31.05
CA LYS A 11 39.55 5.07 30.25
C LYS A 11 39.95 6.45 30.80
N TYR A 12 40.35 7.34 29.90
CA TYR A 12 40.63 8.75 30.15
C TYR A 12 39.69 9.62 29.33
N PHE A 13 39.08 10.61 29.99
CA PHE A 13 38.13 11.54 29.36
C PHE A 13 38.78 12.90 29.16
N ALA A 14 38.72 13.44 27.95
CA ALA A 14 39.43 14.67 27.61
C ALA A 14 38.97 15.91 28.42
N PHE A 15 37.77 15.88 29.01
CA PHE A 15 37.14 17.00 29.70
C PHE A 15 37.18 16.91 31.24
N ASN A 16 37.46 15.74 31.82
CA ASN A 16 37.47 15.55 33.29
C ASN A 16 38.87 15.55 33.90
N GLU A 17 39.90 15.35 33.10
CA GLU A 17 41.27 15.12 33.58
C GLU A 17 42.11 16.39 33.55
N ASP A 18 43.14 16.44 34.41
CA ASP A 18 44.10 17.54 34.37
C ASP A 18 44.77 17.62 32.99
N LYS A 19 44.69 18.81 32.40
CA LYS A 19 45.17 19.08 31.05
C LYS A 19 46.66 18.77 30.92
N ASN A 20 47.48 19.15 31.90
CA ASN A 20 48.92 18.93 31.84
C ASN A 20 49.26 17.44 31.97
N TYR A 21 48.49 16.73 32.80
CA TYR A 21 48.59 15.29 32.94
C TYR A 21 48.26 14.56 31.62
N LEU A 22 47.14 14.88 30.97
CA LEU A 22 46.79 14.31 29.66
C LEU A 22 47.83 14.63 28.59
N TYR A 23 48.36 15.85 28.55
CA TYR A 23 49.47 16.20 27.65
C TYR A 23 50.70 15.34 27.90
N SER A 24 51.05 15.10 29.17
CA SER A 24 52.20 14.28 29.53
C SER A 24 52.03 12.82 29.08
N LEU A 25 50.84 12.23 29.28
CA LEU A 25 50.53 10.85 28.87
C LEU A 25 50.50 10.70 27.36
N ALA A 26 49.87 11.63 26.65
CA ALA A 26 49.85 11.66 25.18
C ALA A 26 51.26 11.81 24.60
N LYS A 27 52.09 12.73 25.14
CA LYS A 27 53.48 12.91 24.70
C LYS A 27 54.32 11.65 24.95
N ALA A 28 54.05 10.95 26.04
CA ALA A 28 54.67 9.66 26.36
C ALA A 28 54.10 8.47 25.55
N LYS A 29 53.17 8.70 24.61
CA LYS A 29 52.49 7.67 23.81
C LYS A 29 51.84 6.56 24.67
N LYS A 30 51.19 6.96 25.76
CA LYS A 30 50.48 6.06 26.69
C LYS A 30 48.96 6.07 26.52
N LEU A 31 48.45 6.82 25.55
CA LEU A 31 47.03 6.94 25.27
C LEU A 31 46.71 6.38 23.89
N PHE A 32 45.70 5.55 23.82
CA PHE A 32 45.29 4.80 22.65
C PHE A 32 43.81 5.00 22.37
N CYS A 33 43.43 4.92 21.09
CA CYS A 33 42.03 4.91 20.70
C CYS A 33 41.37 3.60 21.14
N PRO A 34 40.20 3.62 21.82
CA PRO A 34 39.51 2.40 22.22
C PRO A 34 38.99 1.56 21.05
N HIS A 35 38.96 2.12 19.83
CA HIS A 35 38.39 1.45 18.65
C HIS A 35 39.45 0.80 17.75
N CYS A 36 40.57 1.47 17.50
CA CYS A 36 41.65 0.93 16.65
C CYS A 36 42.92 0.57 17.42
N GLN A 37 42.97 0.85 18.72
CA GLN A 37 44.14 0.64 19.60
C GLN A 37 45.43 1.32 19.13
N LYS A 38 45.34 2.30 18.22
CA LYS A 38 46.49 3.12 17.81
C LYS A 38 46.64 4.33 18.74
N ASN A 39 47.86 4.84 18.84
CA ASN A 39 48.19 5.99 19.68
C ASN A 39 47.35 7.22 19.30
N VAL A 40 46.91 7.95 20.33
CA VAL A 40 46.21 9.23 20.18
C VAL A 40 46.95 10.33 20.93
N PHE A 41 46.87 11.54 20.40
CA PHE A 41 47.43 12.74 20.98
C PHE A 41 46.33 13.59 21.58
N PHE A 42 46.68 14.40 22.59
CA PHE A 42 45.75 15.32 23.23
C PHE A 42 45.89 16.73 22.67
N ARG A 43 44.77 17.40 22.43
CA ARG A 43 44.68 18.81 22.06
C ARG A 43 43.68 19.50 22.98
N GLY A 44 44.11 20.58 23.60
CA GLY A 44 43.28 21.38 24.48
C GLY A 44 43.87 22.77 24.74
N GLY A 45 43.02 23.79 24.82
CA GLY A 45 43.40 25.18 25.03
C GLY A 45 42.24 25.99 25.58
N ALA A 46 42.50 27.21 26.08
CA ALA A 46 41.47 28.04 26.72
C ALA A 46 40.22 28.32 25.86
N LYS A 47 40.36 28.24 24.52
CA LYS A 47 39.27 28.45 23.55
C LYS A 47 38.91 27.21 22.73
N LYS A 48 39.52 26.05 22.99
CA LYS A 48 39.32 24.82 22.20
C LYS A 48 38.89 23.68 23.11
N ILE A 49 37.80 23.02 22.75
CA ILE A 49 37.31 21.84 23.46
C ILE A 49 38.44 20.81 23.51
N HIS A 50 38.72 20.33 24.72
CA HIS A 50 39.72 19.29 24.94
C HIS A 50 39.29 18.00 24.25
N HIS A 51 40.13 17.44 23.39
CA HIS A 51 39.85 16.20 22.67
C HIS A 51 41.14 15.44 22.35
N PHE A 52 41.00 14.14 22.12
CA PHE A 52 42.04 13.32 21.54
C PHE A 52 41.92 13.27 20.01
N TYR A 53 43.03 13.07 19.33
CA TYR A 53 43.10 12.95 17.87
C TYR A 53 44.20 11.97 17.44
N HIS A 54 44.00 11.33 16.28
CA HIS A 54 45.01 10.45 15.68
C HIS A 54 46.10 11.25 14.95
N GLU A 55 47.27 10.63 14.76
CA GLU A 55 48.24 11.13 13.78
C GLU A 55 47.66 11.04 12.35
N ARG A 56 48.18 11.85 11.42
CA ARG A 56 47.71 11.80 10.02
C ARG A 56 47.90 10.40 9.45
N HIS A 57 46.98 9.96 8.59
CA HIS A 57 47.01 8.67 7.87
C HIS A 57 46.76 7.41 8.72
N VAL A 58 46.11 7.54 9.88
CA VAL A 58 45.65 6.39 10.65
C VAL A 58 44.28 5.91 10.16
N GLU A 59 44.23 4.71 9.60
CA GLU A 59 42.97 3.99 9.38
C GLU A 59 42.36 3.57 10.72
N CYS A 60 41.16 4.07 11.01
CA CYS A 60 40.41 3.77 12.22
C CYS A 60 38.92 3.81 11.89
N SER A 61 38.17 2.78 12.26
CA SER A 61 36.72 2.69 12.02
C SER A 61 35.92 3.78 12.73
N PHE A 62 36.49 4.40 13.77
CA PHE A 62 35.94 5.58 14.43
C PHE A 62 36.19 6.88 13.65
N VAL A 63 37.27 6.94 12.86
CA VAL A 63 37.62 8.13 12.07
C VAL A 63 36.80 8.10 10.78
N GLY A 64 35.54 8.51 10.89
CA GLY A 64 34.69 8.77 9.73
C GLY A 64 34.91 10.20 9.20
N GLU A 65 34.47 11.19 9.98
CA GLU A 65 34.50 12.61 9.62
C GLU A 65 35.52 13.37 10.50
N PRO A 66 36.19 14.42 10.00
CA PRO A 66 36.95 15.33 10.86
C PRO A 66 36.01 15.95 11.88
N GLU A 67 36.17 15.65 13.16
CA GLU A 67 35.33 16.22 14.20
C GLU A 67 35.51 17.74 14.26
N THR A 68 34.42 18.47 14.01
CA THR A 68 34.38 19.93 14.11
C THR A 68 34.23 20.35 15.58
N GLN A 69 34.52 21.62 15.91
CA GLN A 69 34.24 22.13 17.25
C GLN A 69 32.75 22.05 17.59
N GLU A 70 31.87 22.26 16.60
CA GLU A 70 30.43 22.09 16.74
C GLU A 70 30.05 20.65 17.09
N HIS A 71 30.61 19.66 16.37
CA HIS A 71 30.37 18.24 16.65
C HIS A 71 30.78 17.86 18.07
N LEU A 72 32.01 18.22 18.46
CA LEU A 72 32.53 17.99 19.81
C LEU A 72 31.66 18.66 20.89
N GLY A 73 31.30 19.93 20.68
CA GLY A 73 30.49 20.68 21.63
C GLY A 73 29.08 20.13 21.76
N GLY A 74 28.48 19.67 20.66
CA GLY A 74 27.15 19.03 20.66
C GLY A 74 27.13 17.73 21.46
N LYS A 75 28.13 16.86 21.29
CA LYS A 75 28.23 15.61 22.06
C LYS A 75 28.32 15.90 23.55
N LEU A 76 29.19 16.85 23.92
CA LEU A 76 29.42 17.20 25.32
C LEU A 76 28.16 17.84 25.94
N ALA A 77 27.47 18.72 25.22
CA ALA A 77 26.23 19.33 25.68
C ALA A 77 25.15 18.28 25.94
N VAL A 78 24.93 17.35 25.01
CA VAL A 78 23.95 16.25 25.17
C VAL A 78 24.35 15.29 26.29
N TYR A 79 25.63 14.94 26.40
CA TYR A 79 26.14 14.11 27.49
C TYR A 79 25.89 14.73 28.87
N ASN A 80 26.22 16.02 29.03
CA ASN A 80 26.02 16.74 30.28
C ASN A 80 24.53 16.83 30.62
N TRP A 81 23.69 17.21 29.65
CA TRP A 81 22.23 17.25 29.84
C TRP A 81 21.68 15.90 30.30
N LEU A 82 22.07 14.79 29.67
CA LEU A 82 21.62 13.45 30.05
C LEU A 82 22.11 13.07 31.45
N LYS A 83 23.36 13.39 31.80
CA LYS A 83 23.92 13.11 33.12
C LYS A 83 23.21 13.88 34.22
N GLU A 84 22.91 15.15 33.99
CA GLU A 84 22.21 16.02 34.94
C GLU A 84 20.73 15.61 35.10
N THR A 85 20.05 15.34 33.99
CA THR A 85 18.62 15.02 33.98
C THR A 85 18.33 13.60 34.46
N TYR A 86 19.22 12.65 34.18
CA TYR A 86 19.04 11.22 34.45
C TYR A 86 20.24 10.62 35.19
N PRO A 87 20.49 11.01 36.45
CA PRO A 87 21.69 10.62 37.19
C PRO A 87 21.81 9.11 37.43
N ASN A 88 20.68 8.39 37.40
CA ASN A 88 20.64 6.93 37.60
C ASN A 88 20.85 6.13 36.30
N ALA A 89 20.86 6.79 35.13
CA ALA A 89 21.09 6.12 33.86
C ALA A 89 22.58 5.95 33.58
N TYR A 90 22.94 4.87 32.89
CA TYR A 90 24.27 4.72 32.35
C TYR A 90 24.42 5.57 31.10
N ILE A 91 25.17 6.66 31.21
CA ILE A 91 25.45 7.59 30.10
C ILE A 91 26.95 7.52 29.75
N ALA A 92 27.25 7.32 28.46
CA ALA A 92 28.59 7.19 27.93
C ALA A 92 28.78 8.01 26.63
N LEU A 93 29.99 8.53 26.43
CA LEU A 93 30.43 9.14 25.17
C LEU A 93 31.11 8.08 24.31
N GLU A 94 30.89 8.13 23.00
CA GLU A 94 31.60 7.31 22.01
C GLU A 94 31.50 5.80 22.31
N GLU A 95 30.30 5.37 22.71
CA GLU A 95 30.07 4.00 23.17
C GLU A 95 29.92 3.06 21.97
N ARG A 96 30.71 1.98 21.98
CA ARG A 96 30.67 0.96 20.93
C ARG A 96 29.53 -0.02 21.20
N ILE A 97 28.56 -0.05 20.31
CA ILE A 97 27.48 -1.02 20.31
C ILE A 97 28.03 -2.34 19.78
N THR A 98 28.26 -3.30 20.67
CA THR A 98 28.96 -4.56 20.36
C THR A 98 28.25 -5.40 19.29
N GLN A 99 26.91 -5.36 19.25
CA GLN A 99 26.09 -6.13 18.31
C GLN A 99 26.27 -5.66 16.86
N THR A 100 26.39 -4.36 16.64
CA THR A 100 26.39 -3.75 15.30
C THR A 100 27.72 -3.12 14.92
N ASN A 101 28.66 -3.08 15.87
CA ASN A 101 29.94 -2.39 15.75
C ASN A 101 29.82 -0.87 15.51
N GLN A 102 28.62 -0.30 15.67
CA GLN A 102 28.43 1.14 15.61
C GLN A 102 28.99 1.82 16.85
N ILE A 103 29.31 3.10 16.71
CA ILE A 103 29.78 3.93 17.81
C ILE A 103 28.80 5.08 17.93
N ALA A 104 28.04 5.09 19.03
CA ALA A 104 27.12 6.18 19.33
C ALA A 104 27.89 7.36 19.87
N ASP A 105 27.62 8.57 19.36
CA ASP A 105 28.22 9.80 19.86
C ASP A 105 27.95 9.99 21.36
N VAL A 106 26.69 9.84 21.77
CA VAL A 106 26.29 9.72 23.17
C VAL A 106 25.31 8.55 23.34
N TYR A 107 25.57 7.67 24.29
CA TYR A 107 24.72 6.52 24.61
C TYR A 107 24.09 6.68 25.99
N ALA A 108 22.81 6.31 26.11
CA ALA A 108 22.08 6.30 27.37
C ALA A 108 21.35 4.98 27.55
N ASP A 109 21.56 4.31 28.69
CA ASP A 109 20.85 3.10 29.10
C ASP A 109 20.19 3.35 30.46
N PHE A 110 18.87 3.27 30.48
CA PHE A 110 18.06 3.55 31.66
C PHE A 110 17.89 2.32 32.58
N GLY A 111 18.49 1.18 32.25
CA GLY A 111 18.45 -0.05 33.06
C GLY A 111 17.12 -0.80 33.06
N ASN A 112 16.09 -0.24 32.41
CA ASN A 112 14.74 -0.81 32.25
C ASN A 112 14.49 -1.33 30.83
N GLY A 113 15.55 -1.55 30.04
CA GLY A 113 15.46 -1.94 28.64
C GLY A 113 15.32 -0.77 27.66
N HIS A 114 15.18 0.46 28.14
CA HIS A 114 15.20 1.64 27.28
C HIS A 114 16.63 2.11 27.05
N LYS A 115 17.09 2.00 25.80
CA LYS A 115 18.43 2.38 25.36
C LYS A 115 18.35 3.39 24.24
N PHE A 116 19.22 4.40 24.28
CA PHE A 116 19.23 5.48 23.32
C PHE A 116 20.64 5.76 22.80
N ALA A 117 20.72 6.05 21.51
CA ALA A 117 21.89 6.61 20.86
C ALA A 117 21.53 8.01 20.37
N PHE A 118 22.28 9.02 20.80
CA PHE A 118 22.20 10.37 20.27
C PHE A 118 23.36 10.58 19.29
N GLU A 119 23.03 11.04 18.10
CA GLU A 119 23.95 11.23 16.98
C GLU A 119 24.01 12.71 16.63
N ILE A 120 25.21 13.29 16.71
CA ILE A 120 25.44 14.68 16.31
C ILE A 120 25.97 14.66 14.88
N GLN A 121 25.21 15.17 13.93
CA GLN A 121 25.61 15.10 12.53
C GLN A 121 25.93 16.50 11.98
N CYS A 122 27.23 16.77 11.78
CA CYS A 122 27.71 18.08 11.32
C CYS A 122 28.25 18.09 9.88
N ALA A 123 28.84 16.99 9.38
CA ALA A 123 29.28 16.89 7.99
C ALA A 123 28.24 16.18 7.12
N GLU A 124 28.29 16.38 5.81
CA GLU A 124 27.32 15.82 4.86
C GLU A 124 27.48 14.30 4.78
N GLN A 125 26.37 13.56 5.00
CA GLN A 125 26.28 12.13 4.76
C GLN A 125 25.11 11.82 3.82
N THR A 126 25.24 10.76 3.02
CA THR A 126 24.16 10.32 2.13
C THR A 126 22.98 9.75 2.92
N ALA A 127 21.79 9.80 2.34
CA ALA A 127 20.58 9.28 2.99
C ALA A 127 20.67 7.77 3.23
N GLU A 128 21.30 7.02 2.32
CA GLU A 128 21.48 5.57 2.43
C GLU A 128 22.35 5.21 3.64
N LYS A 129 23.47 5.91 3.82
CA LYS A 129 24.39 5.70 4.96
C LYS A 129 23.71 6.08 6.28
N TRP A 130 22.91 7.14 6.28
CA TRP A 130 22.11 7.52 7.44
C TRP A 130 21.13 6.40 7.80
N LEU A 131 20.29 5.95 6.85
CA LEU A 131 19.30 4.89 7.05
C LEU A 131 19.93 3.58 7.52
N GLU A 132 21.09 3.21 6.98
CA GLU A 132 21.85 2.04 7.40
C GLU A 132 22.23 2.14 8.89
N ARG A 133 22.77 3.28 9.33
CA ARG A 133 23.11 3.52 10.75
C ARG A 133 21.89 3.40 11.66
N ARG A 134 20.74 3.94 11.23
CA ARG A 134 19.49 3.83 12.00
C ARG A 134 19.04 2.37 12.14
N LYS A 135 19.08 1.62 11.04
CA LYS A 135 18.68 0.20 11.00
C LYS A 135 19.53 -0.63 11.93
N LEU A 136 20.84 -0.36 11.98
CA LEU A 136 21.75 -1.06 12.87
C LEU A 136 21.42 -0.76 14.35
N TYR A 137 21.12 0.49 14.74
CA TYR A 137 20.63 0.77 16.11
C TYR A 137 19.34 0.05 16.45
N ALA A 138 18.38 0.02 15.52
CA ALA A 138 17.12 -0.70 15.71
C ALA A 138 17.34 -2.21 15.92
N ILE A 139 18.25 -2.84 15.15
CA ILE A 139 18.63 -4.25 15.33
C ILE A 139 19.24 -4.50 16.72
N ALA A 140 19.98 -3.54 17.27
CA ALA A 140 20.53 -3.61 18.62
C ALA A 140 19.51 -3.30 19.73
N GLY A 141 18.25 -3.00 19.39
CA GLY A 141 17.22 -2.60 20.36
C GLY A 141 17.47 -1.21 20.96
N ILE A 142 18.16 -0.34 20.23
CA ILE A 142 18.53 1.01 20.67
C ILE A 142 17.74 2.02 19.84
N LYS A 143 17.11 2.99 20.50
CA LYS A 143 16.38 4.09 19.84
C LYS A 143 17.37 5.20 19.50
N ASP A 144 17.35 5.69 18.26
CA ASP A 144 18.29 6.70 17.81
C ASP A 144 17.64 8.10 17.70
N ILE A 145 18.36 9.13 18.14
CA ILE A 145 17.98 10.54 18.07
C ILE A 145 19.08 11.29 17.33
N TRP A 146 18.73 11.95 16.22
CA TRP A 146 19.69 12.69 15.41
C TRP A 146 19.53 14.19 15.61
N LEU A 147 20.66 14.86 15.83
CA LEU A 147 20.78 16.30 16.04
C LEU A 147 21.69 16.87 14.94
N PHE A 148 21.10 17.61 14.00
CA PHE A 148 21.82 18.11 12.83
C PHE A 148 22.46 19.47 13.10
N GLY A 149 23.74 19.63 12.74
CA GLY A 149 24.46 20.90 12.87
C GLY A 149 24.08 21.93 11.81
N ALA A 150 24.63 23.14 11.93
CA ALA A 150 24.31 24.30 11.09
C ALA A 150 24.54 24.07 9.58
N ASN A 151 25.43 23.16 9.18
CA ASN A 151 25.69 22.86 7.77
C ASN A 151 24.51 22.20 7.04
N TYR A 152 23.56 21.62 7.79
CA TYR A 152 22.44 20.85 7.24
C TYR A 152 21.29 21.73 6.74
N TYR A 153 21.21 22.96 7.21
CA TYR A 153 20.16 23.90 6.81
C TYR A 153 20.73 25.28 6.52
N LYS A 154 19.99 26.04 5.71
CA LYS A 154 20.22 27.47 5.54
C LYS A 154 18.89 28.19 5.57
N GLU A 155 18.76 29.16 6.47
CA GLU A 155 17.62 30.07 6.47
C GLU A 155 17.70 31.05 5.30
N ILE A 156 16.58 31.24 4.62
CA ILE A 156 16.41 32.15 3.50
C ILE A 156 15.35 33.18 3.88
N LYS A 157 15.64 34.46 3.66
CA LYS A 157 14.66 35.54 3.81
C LYS A 157 13.62 35.44 2.69
N ALA A 158 12.34 35.50 3.05
CA ALA A 158 11.25 35.63 2.10
C ALA A 158 10.24 36.64 2.65
N ASP A 159 9.72 37.50 1.77
CA ASP A 159 8.91 38.66 2.15
C ASP A 159 7.43 38.30 2.43
N ASP A 160 7.03 37.07 2.13
CA ASP A 160 5.68 36.53 2.16
C ASP A 160 5.45 35.49 3.26
N LEU A 161 6.20 35.56 4.37
CA LEU A 161 6.12 34.62 5.49
C LEU A 161 5.34 35.19 6.68
N GLU A 162 4.68 34.30 7.44
CA GLU A 162 4.14 34.65 8.76
C GLU A 162 5.28 34.92 9.77
N ARG A 163 4.96 35.58 10.89
CA ARG A 163 5.96 36.09 11.88
C ARG A 163 6.87 35.01 12.49
N ASP A 164 6.47 33.74 12.42
CA ASP A 164 7.08 32.58 13.05
C ASP A 164 7.52 31.50 12.04
N GLU A 165 7.47 31.81 10.74
CA GLU A 165 7.90 30.92 9.67
C GLU A 165 9.29 31.26 9.14
N VAL A 166 10.05 30.23 8.79
CA VAL A 166 11.36 30.36 8.12
C VAL A 166 11.42 29.47 6.89
N VAL A 167 12.08 29.95 5.82
CA VAL A 167 12.41 29.11 4.67
C VAL A 167 13.76 28.43 4.92
N LEU A 168 13.73 27.13 5.15
CA LEU A 168 14.92 26.29 5.23
C LEU A 168 15.29 25.74 3.87
N ARG A 169 16.57 25.83 3.50
CA ARG A 169 17.15 25.03 2.42
C ARG A 169 17.96 23.88 2.99
N LEU A 170 17.44 22.66 2.87
CA LEU A 170 18.15 21.44 3.26
C LEU A 170 18.91 20.90 2.06
N LYS A 171 20.19 20.57 2.25
CA LYS A 171 21.09 20.31 1.13
C LYS A 171 20.86 18.96 0.45
N TYR A 172 20.52 17.87 1.17
CA TYR A 172 20.34 16.54 0.55
C TYR A 172 19.39 15.57 1.28
N GLN A 173 18.71 15.97 2.36
CA GLN A 173 17.86 15.06 3.13
C GLN A 173 16.39 15.46 3.22
N GLN A 174 15.75 15.57 2.06
CA GLN A 174 14.28 15.63 1.99
C GLN A 174 13.63 14.46 2.75
N GLN A 175 14.23 13.27 2.73
CA GLN A 175 13.72 12.09 3.44
C GLN A 175 13.63 12.28 4.96
N ILE A 176 14.48 13.15 5.56
CA ILE A 176 14.44 13.44 7.00
C ILE A 176 13.17 14.24 7.36
N VAL A 177 12.75 15.13 6.47
CA VAL A 177 11.55 15.98 6.65
C VAL A 177 10.28 15.31 6.13
N ASN A 178 10.41 14.50 5.07
CA ASN A 178 9.29 13.81 4.41
C ASN A 178 8.77 12.60 5.21
N ASP A 179 9.52 12.10 6.18
CA ASP A 179 9.04 11.13 7.16
C ASP A 179 8.08 11.83 8.14
N LYS A 180 6.80 11.94 7.74
CA LYS A 180 5.70 12.67 8.41
C LYS A 180 5.47 12.27 9.88
N GLU A 181 6.15 11.22 10.35
CA GLU A 181 6.05 10.73 11.72
C GLU A 181 7.10 11.31 12.68
N ARG A 182 8.02 12.18 12.23
CA ARG A 182 9.21 12.53 13.04
C ARG A 182 9.50 14.01 13.08
N SER A 183 9.78 14.47 14.30
CA SER A 183 10.40 15.77 14.53
C SER A 183 11.85 15.76 14.04
N VAL A 184 12.26 16.85 13.41
CA VAL A 184 13.66 17.05 12.99
C VAL A 184 14.30 18.02 13.97
N TYR A 185 15.49 17.68 14.47
CA TYR A 185 16.20 18.47 15.48
C TYR A 185 17.50 19.00 14.91
N PHE A 186 17.71 20.30 15.08
CA PHE A 186 18.95 21.00 14.75
C PHE A 186 19.58 21.52 16.03
N ILE A 187 20.85 21.19 16.26
CA ILE A 187 21.56 21.63 17.46
C ILE A 187 22.34 22.91 17.17
N ASP A 188 22.18 23.90 18.03
CA ASP A 188 22.94 25.14 18.04
C ASP A 188 23.70 25.21 19.37
N VAL A 189 24.95 24.73 19.31
CA VAL A 189 25.81 24.59 20.47
C VAL A 189 26.23 25.94 21.04
N GLU A 190 26.38 26.96 20.19
CA GLU A 190 26.81 28.30 20.60
C GLU A 190 25.73 28.98 21.44
N ASN A 191 24.47 28.86 21.01
CA ASN A 191 23.32 29.43 21.72
C ASN A 191 22.71 28.48 22.77
N ARG A 192 23.23 27.24 22.89
CA ARG A 192 22.72 26.17 23.78
C ARG A 192 21.25 25.83 23.56
N ILE A 193 20.82 25.81 22.31
CA ILE A 193 19.44 25.49 21.94
C ILE A 193 19.38 24.35 20.92
N VAL A 194 18.25 23.67 20.91
CA VAL A 194 17.83 22.77 19.84
C VAL A 194 16.63 23.40 19.16
N ARG A 195 16.76 23.62 17.85
CA ARG A 195 15.63 24.00 17.00
C ARG A 195 14.94 22.73 16.52
N GLN A 196 13.65 22.66 16.70
CA GLN A 196 12.82 21.52 16.32
C GLN A 196 11.81 21.93 15.26
N ILE A 197 11.70 21.10 14.22
CA ILE A 197 10.51 21.05 13.37
C ILE A 197 9.53 20.10 14.05
N GLY A 198 8.40 20.63 14.52
CA GLY A 198 7.40 19.88 15.30
C GLY A 198 6.71 18.77 14.51
N LYS A 199 6.26 17.74 15.23
CA LYS A 199 5.42 16.66 14.70
C LYS A 199 4.01 17.24 14.49
N PHE A 200 3.53 17.29 13.24
CA PHE A 200 2.18 17.71 12.79
C PHE A 200 1.91 19.15 12.33
N PHE A 201 2.86 20.09 12.25
CA PHE A 201 2.52 21.45 11.77
C PHE A 201 3.55 22.11 10.86
N GLY A 202 3.04 22.80 9.84
CA GLY A 202 3.67 23.98 9.25
C GLY A 202 4.74 23.77 8.17
N ILE A 203 4.93 22.56 7.65
CA ILE A 203 5.89 22.34 6.55
C ILE A 203 5.21 22.60 5.20
N THR A 204 5.51 23.74 4.59
CA THR A 204 5.05 24.07 3.23
C THR A 204 6.20 24.00 2.25
N PHE A 205 6.07 23.18 1.22
CA PHE A 205 7.10 23.01 0.20
C PHE A 205 7.04 24.16 -0.81
N ARG A 206 8.12 24.92 -0.97
CA ARG A 206 8.25 25.90 -2.07
C ARG A 206 8.95 25.30 -3.28
N THR A 207 9.94 24.46 -3.03
CA THR A 207 10.67 23.67 -4.02
C THR A 207 11.12 22.37 -3.35
N GLU A 208 11.64 21.43 -4.11
CA GLU A 208 12.22 20.20 -3.58
C GLU A 208 13.24 20.48 -2.45
N THR A 209 14.05 21.54 -2.54
CA THR A 209 15.08 21.84 -1.54
C THR A 209 14.70 22.93 -0.55
N ARG A 210 13.50 23.52 -0.64
CA ARG A 210 13.09 24.68 0.19
C ARG A 210 11.77 24.43 0.90
N PHE A 211 11.80 24.53 2.22
CA PHE A 211 10.70 24.24 3.12
C PHE A 211 10.39 25.49 3.91
N VAL A 212 9.14 25.95 3.92
CA VAL A 212 8.65 26.87 4.94
C VAL A 212 8.32 26.02 6.16
N VAL A 213 8.88 26.34 7.32
CA VAL A 213 8.61 25.62 8.56
C VAL A 213 8.47 26.59 9.72
N LYS A 214 7.74 26.18 10.76
CA LYS A 214 7.77 26.84 12.07
C LYS A 214 8.77 26.10 12.96
N LEU A 215 9.81 26.80 13.40
CA LEU A 215 10.83 26.26 14.30
C LEU A 215 10.46 26.54 15.75
N GLN A 216 10.54 25.51 16.59
CA GLN A 216 10.46 25.64 18.03
C GLN A 216 11.86 25.58 18.61
N GLU A 217 12.22 26.56 19.43
CA GLU A 217 13.50 26.56 20.13
C GLU A 217 13.33 25.99 21.54
N ILE A 218 14.20 25.07 21.90
CA ILE A 218 14.23 24.40 23.21
C ILE A 218 15.65 24.52 23.75
N ALA A 219 15.83 25.02 24.96
CA ALA A 219 17.14 24.99 25.61
C ALA A 219 17.61 23.53 25.75
N ILE A 220 18.88 23.24 25.48
CA ILE A 220 19.41 21.86 25.52
C ILE A 220 19.12 21.21 26.89
N GLU A 221 19.21 21.99 27.96
CA GLU A 221 19.01 21.54 29.34
C GLU A 221 17.55 21.21 29.66
N GLU A 222 16.61 21.79 28.93
CA GLU A 222 15.17 21.60 29.10
C GLU A 222 14.60 20.48 28.22
N MET A 223 15.44 19.86 27.39
CA MET A 223 15.04 18.74 26.56
C MET A 223 14.46 17.60 27.42
N LYS A 224 13.37 16.99 26.93
CA LYS A 224 12.76 15.82 27.57
C LYS A 224 12.66 14.68 26.55
N ILE A 225 13.27 13.53 26.85
CA ILE A 225 13.24 12.36 25.96
C ILE A 225 11.80 11.97 25.60
N ALA A 226 10.87 12.01 26.55
CA ALA A 226 9.45 11.71 26.30
C ALA A 226 8.79 12.67 25.28
N LYS A 227 9.11 13.97 25.32
CA LYS A 227 8.61 14.98 24.37
C LYS A 227 9.27 14.86 23.00
N ILE A 228 10.51 14.38 22.98
CA ILE A 228 11.24 14.06 21.75
C ILE A 228 10.64 12.83 21.05
N GLN A 229 9.95 11.95 21.79
CA GLN A 229 9.55 10.61 21.34
C GLN A 229 8.07 10.34 21.00
N SER A 230 7.06 11.04 21.53
CA SER A 230 5.72 10.41 21.50
C SER A 230 5.00 10.51 20.14
N PRO A 231 4.52 9.41 19.52
CA PRO A 231 4.93 8.01 19.68
C PRO A 231 5.23 7.28 18.35
N CYS A 232 6.28 6.47 18.35
CA CYS A 232 6.20 5.06 17.94
C CYS A 232 6.89 4.20 19.03
N GLN A 233 6.08 3.34 19.65
CA GLN A 233 6.39 2.22 20.57
C GLN A 233 6.95 2.49 21.99
N TYR A 234 6.36 1.74 22.95
CA TYR A 234 6.53 1.64 24.41
C TYR A 234 5.63 2.59 25.22
N VAL A 235 4.45 2.19 25.70
CA VAL A 235 4.12 1.15 26.73
C VAL A 235 5.02 1.26 27.95
N LEU A 236 4.48 1.88 29.01
CA LEU A 236 5.03 1.88 30.35
C LEU A 236 4.16 0.98 31.25
N CYS A 237 4.85 0.03 31.90
CA CYS A 237 4.62 -0.52 33.25
C CYS A 237 3.70 -1.75 33.50
N ASN A 238 4.32 -2.68 34.24
CA ASN A 238 3.82 -3.79 35.08
C ASN A 238 3.62 -5.19 34.47
N THR A 239 4.40 -6.12 35.00
CA THR A 239 4.56 -7.57 34.71
C THR A 239 3.26 -8.40 34.66
N PHE A 240 2.12 -7.86 35.10
CA PHE A 240 0.80 -8.49 34.95
C PHE A 240 0.25 -8.42 33.50
N THR A 241 0.89 -7.66 32.62
CA THR A 241 0.43 -7.44 31.24
C THR A 241 1.16 -8.26 30.18
N TYR A 242 2.34 -8.83 30.43
CA TYR A 242 3.11 -9.53 29.37
C TYR A 242 2.36 -10.72 28.78
N GLU A 243 1.72 -11.55 29.60
CA GLU A 243 0.95 -12.71 29.12
C GLU A 243 -0.32 -12.30 28.36
N LYS A 244 -1.04 -11.26 28.83
CA LYS A 244 -2.20 -10.71 28.12
C LYS A 244 -1.83 -9.99 26.83
N ILE A 245 -0.68 -9.31 26.81
CA ILE A 245 -0.14 -8.65 25.62
C ILE A 245 0.36 -9.70 24.63
N GLN A 246 1.02 -10.76 25.08
CA GLN A 246 1.45 -11.86 24.23
C GLN A 246 0.23 -12.58 23.63
N GLN A 247 -0.81 -12.83 24.43
CA GLN A 247 -2.08 -13.36 23.96
C GLN A 247 -2.74 -12.43 22.92
N TYR A 248 -2.81 -11.12 23.18
CA TYR A 248 -3.33 -10.13 22.24
C TYR A 248 -2.51 -10.05 20.95
N LEU A 249 -1.18 -10.08 21.03
CA LEU A 249 -0.28 -10.06 19.87
C LEU A 249 -0.40 -11.35 19.06
N ASP A 250 -0.57 -12.50 19.70
CA ASP A 250 -0.76 -13.77 19.02
C ASP A 250 -2.16 -13.87 18.39
N GLU A 251 -3.19 -13.35 19.04
CA GLU A 251 -4.54 -13.17 18.47
C GLU A 251 -4.49 -12.25 17.23
N ARG A 252 -3.73 -11.15 17.29
CA ARG A 252 -3.55 -10.25 16.13
C ARG A 252 -2.68 -10.83 15.04
N LYS A 253 -1.67 -11.65 15.34
CA LYS A 253 -0.94 -12.42 14.32
C LYS A 253 -1.85 -13.42 13.63
N ILE A 254 -2.72 -14.09 14.38
CA ILE A 254 -3.74 -14.99 13.84
C ILE A 254 -4.74 -14.21 12.96
N GLU A 255 -5.18 -13.03 13.39
CA GLU A 255 -6.10 -12.19 12.64
C GLU A 255 -5.45 -11.57 11.39
N ALA A 256 -4.19 -11.14 11.47
CA ALA A 256 -3.40 -10.67 10.35
C ALA A 256 -3.13 -11.80 9.34
N ALA A 257 -2.86 -13.02 9.80
CA ALA A 257 -2.73 -14.19 8.95
C ALA A 257 -4.07 -14.54 8.26
N LYS A 258 -5.20 -14.44 8.97
CA LYS A 258 -6.55 -14.59 8.39
C LYS A 258 -6.83 -13.51 7.34
N LEU A 259 -6.49 -12.25 7.61
CA LEU A 259 -6.67 -11.13 6.68
C LEU A 259 -5.74 -11.25 5.47
N TRP A 260 -4.51 -11.69 5.65
CA TRP A 260 -3.55 -12.00 4.58
C TRP A 260 -4.07 -13.12 3.68
N ASN A 261 -4.59 -14.21 4.26
CA ASN A 261 -5.19 -15.29 3.49
C ASN A 261 -6.43 -14.83 2.72
N LYS A 262 -7.31 -14.03 3.35
CA LYS A 262 -8.47 -13.41 2.68
C LYS A 262 -8.04 -12.49 1.52
N ARG A 263 -6.99 -11.68 1.71
CA ARG A 263 -6.43 -10.82 0.65
C ARG A 263 -5.74 -11.62 -0.45
N LYS A 264 -5.07 -12.72 -0.12
CA LYS A 264 -4.46 -13.64 -1.07
C LYS A 264 -5.53 -14.34 -1.92
N GLU A 265 -6.65 -14.74 -1.32
CA GLU A 265 -7.82 -15.27 -2.03
C GLU A 265 -8.47 -14.22 -2.92
N GLN A 266 -8.63 -12.97 -2.45
CA GLN A 266 -9.16 -11.86 -3.25
C GLN A 266 -8.22 -11.50 -4.42
N MET A 267 -6.90 -11.51 -4.21
CA MET A 267 -5.91 -11.31 -5.26
C MET A 267 -5.94 -12.46 -6.26
N ALA A 268 -6.06 -13.71 -5.80
CA ALA A 268 -6.19 -14.88 -6.68
C ALA A 268 -7.48 -14.82 -7.51
N ALA A 269 -8.61 -14.39 -6.91
CA ALA A 269 -9.87 -14.16 -7.61
C ALA A 269 -9.75 -13.01 -8.64
N ARG A 270 -9.08 -11.91 -8.30
CA ARG A 270 -8.80 -10.81 -9.23
C ARG A 270 -7.92 -11.25 -10.39
N MET A 271 -6.84 -11.99 -10.12
CA MET A 271 -5.96 -12.57 -11.14
C MET A 271 -6.68 -13.59 -12.02
N TYR A 272 -7.57 -14.40 -11.44
CA TYR A 272 -8.44 -15.31 -12.19
C TYR A 272 -9.36 -14.52 -13.14
N ASN A 273 -10.02 -13.47 -12.65
CA ASN A 273 -10.88 -12.62 -13.47
C ASN A 273 -10.12 -11.92 -14.61
N ILE A 274 -8.92 -11.38 -14.34
CA ILE A 274 -8.05 -10.79 -15.36
C ILE A 274 -7.70 -11.83 -16.42
N ARG A 275 -7.30 -13.04 -15.98
CA ARG A 275 -6.98 -14.14 -16.89
C ARG A 275 -8.18 -14.56 -17.73
N GLN A 276 -9.38 -14.63 -17.15
CA GLN A 276 -10.62 -14.90 -17.90
C GLN A 276 -10.92 -13.79 -18.92
N LYS A 277 -10.76 -12.51 -18.55
CA LYS A 277 -10.92 -11.36 -19.45
C LYS A 277 -9.92 -11.44 -20.63
N GLN A 278 -8.64 -11.71 -20.36
CA GLN A 278 -7.61 -11.88 -21.40
C GLN A 278 -7.89 -13.08 -22.32
N LEU A 279 -8.31 -14.22 -21.76
CA LEU A 279 -8.70 -15.39 -22.53
C LEU A 279 -9.90 -15.09 -23.43
N LYS A 280 -10.90 -14.37 -22.91
CA LYS A 280 -12.08 -13.94 -23.68
C LYS A 280 -11.69 -13.01 -24.83
N GLN A 281 -10.79 -12.04 -24.59
CA GLN A 281 -10.25 -11.17 -25.65
C GLN A 281 -9.49 -11.95 -26.73
N LYS A 282 -8.68 -12.93 -26.32
CA LYS A 282 -7.97 -13.80 -27.27
C LYS A 282 -8.94 -14.61 -28.12
N ARG A 283 -10.00 -15.18 -27.52
CA ARG A 283 -11.05 -15.89 -28.26
C ARG A 283 -11.84 -14.97 -29.18
N LEU A 284 -12.15 -13.74 -28.76
CA LEU A 284 -12.80 -12.73 -29.60
C LEU A 284 -11.97 -12.45 -30.86
N LYS A 285 -10.67 -12.18 -30.71
CA LYS A 285 -9.76 -11.95 -31.86
C LYS A 285 -9.71 -13.17 -32.79
N GLN A 286 -9.64 -14.38 -32.23
CA GLN A 286 -9.67 -15.62 -33.03
C GLN A 286 -10.97 -15.77 -33.80
N TYR A 287 -12.11 -15.49 -33.17
CA TYR A 287 -13.42 -15.60 -33.78
C TYR A 287 -13.66 -14.52 -34.86
N GLN A 288 -13.24 -13.28 -34.62
CA GLN A 288 -13.22 -12.22 -35.64
C GLN A 288 -12.41 -12.64 -36.87
N ASN A 289 -11.20 -13.17 -36.65
CA ASN A 289 -10.36 -13.67 -37.73
C ASN A 289 -11.02 -14.84 -38.47
N TYR A 290 -11.70 -15.74 -37.76
CA TYR A 290 -12.47 -16.84 -38.35
C TYR A 290 -13.60 -16.32 -39.24
N LEU A 291 -14.41 -15.36 -38.77
CA LEU A 291 -15.52 -14.79 -39.54
C LEU A 291 -15.03 -14.03 -40.77
N ASN A 292 -13.99 -13.19 -40.64
CA ASN A 292 -13.40 -12.44 -41.76
C ASN A 292 -12.89 -13.37 -42.86
N ASN A 293 -12.35 -14.53 -42.46
CA ASN A 293 -11.78 -15.51 -43.38
C ASN A 293 -12.73 -16.65 -43.74
N PHE A 294 -14.01 -16.57 -43.34
CA PHE A 294 -14.99 -17.62 -43.54
C PHE A 294 -15.20 -17.94 -45.03
N SER A 295 -15.29 -19.22 -45.34
CA SER A 295 -15.71 -19.78 -46.62
C SER A 295 -16.13 -21.23 -46.39
N ILE A 296 -17.17 -21.68 -47.07
CA ILE A 296 -17.72 -23.04 -46.97
C ILE A 296 -16.61 -24.09 -47.15
N ASP A 297 -15.71 -23.90 -48.14
CA ASP A 297 -14.59 -24.81 -48.39
C ASP A 297 -13.62 -24.93 -47.21
N LYS A 298 -13.31 -23.82 -46.53
CA LYS A 298 -12.45 -23.85 -45.33
C LYS A 298 -13.12 -24.56 -44.17
N VAL A 299 -14.44 -24.41 -44.00
CA VAL A 299 -15.17 -25.12 -42.94
C VAL A 299 -15.23 -26.61 -43.24
N LEU A 300 -15.46 -26.99 -44.50
CA LEU A 300 -15.47 -28.40 -44.95
C LEU A 300 -14.15 -29.12 -44.63
N LYS A 301 -13.01 -28.44 -44.73
CA LYS A 301 -11.70 -29.01 -44.35
C LYS A 301 -11.59 -29.41 -42.87
N ARG A 302 -12.45 -28.88 -41.99
CA ARG A 302 -12.52 -29.21 -40.55
C ARG A 302 -13.52 -30.31 -40.22
N MET A 303 -14.21 -30.83 -41.23
CA MET A 303 -15.26 -31.84 -41.10
C MET A 303 -14.75 -33.22 -41.53
N SER A 304 -15.24 -34.26 -40.87
CA SER A 304 -15.13 -35.66 -41.33
C SER A 304 -15.85 -35.85 -42.66
N HIS A 305 -15.56 -36.93 -43.39
CA HIS A 305 -16.20 -37.19 -44.68
C HIS A 305 -17.74 -37.22 -44.58
N ARG A 306 -18.29 -37.87 -43.53
CA ARG A 306 -19.74 -37.93 -43.27
C ARG A 306 -20.34 -36.53 -43.03
N GLU A 307 -19.67 -35.71 -42.23
CA GLU A 307 -20.08 -34.32 -41.97
C GLU A 307 -20.01 -33.47 -43.24
N GLN A 308 -18.98 -33.63 -44.07
CA GLN A 308 -18.85 -32.91 -45.34
C GLN A 308 -20.01 -33.24 -46.29
N VAL A 309 -20.35 -34.52 -46.43
CA VAL A 309 -21.48 -34.96 -47.26
C VAL A 309 -22.78 -34.33 -46.77
N LYS A 310 -23.04 -34.38 -45.45
CA LYS A 310 -24.26 -33.82 -44.88
C LYS A 310 -24.30 -32.30 -44.98
N PHE A 311 -23.19 -31.61 -44.75
CA PHE A 311 -23.10 -30.15 -44.86
C PHE A 311 -23.32 -29.68 -46.29
N ARG A 312 -22.69 -30.32 -47.29
CA ARG A 312 -22.91 -30.00 -48.72
C ARG A 312 -24.37 -30.20 -49.11
N GLN A 313 -25.02 -31.26 -48.62
CA GLN A 313 -26.45 -31.48 -48.84
C GLN A 313 -27.27 -30.31 -48.30
N LEU A 314 -27.10 -29.95 -47.02
CA LEU A 314 -27.87 -28.88 -46.40
C LEU A 314 -27.61 -27.52 -47.06
N VAL A 315 -26.35 -27.19 -47.34
CA VAL A 315 -25.97 -25.96 -48.06
C VAL A 315 -26.69 -25.89 -49.41
N LYS A 316 -26.79 -27.01 -50.14
CA LYS A 316 -27.52 -27.09 -51.42
C LYS A 316 -29.02 -26.94 -51.22
N ASP A 317 -29.61 -27.67 -50.26
CA ASP A 317 -31.06 -27.69 -49.99
C ASP A 317 -31.59 -26.29 -49.62
N TYR A 318 -30.79 -25.49 -48.91
CA TYR A 318 -31.14 -24.12 -48.52
C TYR A 318 -30.58 -23.03 -49.45
N GLY A 319 -29.89 -23.40 -50.54
CA GLY A 319 -29.36 -22.43 -51.51
C GLY A 319 -28.25 -21.51 -50.98
N PHE A 320 -27.43 -22.01 -50.03
CA PHE A 320 -26.34 -21.24 -49.44
C PHE A 320 -25.05 -21.28 -50.24
N ASN A 321 -24.30 -20.18 -50.15
CA ASN A 321 -22.98 -19.97 -50.72
C ASN A 321 -22.17 -19.03 -49.78
N ASP A 322 -20.92 -18.74 -50.14
CA ASP A 322 -20.02 -17.94 -49.29
C ASP A 322 -20.48 -16.50 -49.01
N ARG A 323 -21.34 -15.93 -49.86
CA ARG A 323 -21.85 -14.56 -49.70
C ARG A 323 -23.13 -14.52 -48.86
N ASN A 324 -23.96 -15.55 -48.94
CA ASN A 324 -25.29 -15.56 -48.32
C ASN A 324 -25.45 -16.54 -47.14
N PHE A 325 -24.39 -17.25 -46.73
CA PHE A 325 -24.45 -18.17 -45.60
C PHE A 325 -24.90 -17.43 -44.32
N PRO A 326 -26.05 -17.80 -43.71
CA PRO A 326 -26.61 -17.01 -42.61
C PRO A 326 -25.72 -17.02 -41.37
N GLY A 327 -25.48 -15.82 -40.81
CA GLY A 327 -24.69 -15.66 -39.59
C GLY A 327 -25.22 -16.42 -38.38
N ILE A 328 -26.54 -16.64 -38.33
CA ILE A 328 -27.22 -17.37 -37.25
C ILE A 328 -26.76 -18.83 -37.15
N PHE A 329 -26.23 -19.42 -38.24
CA PHE A 329 -25.67 -20.78 -38.24
C PHE A 329 -24.17 -20.80 -38.02
N ASN A 330 -23.53 -19.66 -37.76
CA ASN A 330 -22.08 -19.58 -37.60
C ASN A 330 -21.68 -18.95 -36.27
N ILE A 331 -22.45 -19.19 -35.21
CA ILE A 331 -22.31 -18.53 -33.91
C ILE A 331 -21.38 -19.32 -33.00
N GLN A 332 -20.35 -18.67 -32.45
CA GLN A 332 -19.61 -19.20 -31.32
C GLN A 332 -20.39 -18.97 -30.02
N MET A 333 -21.07 -20.01 -29.55
CA MET A 333 -21.83 -19.99 -28.29
C MET A 333 -20.92 -20.19 -27.07
N GLU A 334 -21.38 -19.80 -25.88
CA GLU A 334 -20.70 -20.19 -24.64
C GLU A 334 -20.62 -21.73 -24.55
N ASN A 335 -19.51 -22.24 -24.03
CA ASN A 335 -19.25 -23.68 -23.93
C ASN A 335 -19.29 -24.44 -25.27
N TYR A 336 -19.01 -23.76 -26.39
CA TYR A 336 -18.97 -24.38 -27.72
C TYR A 336 -18.02 -25.59 -27.84
N HIS A 337 -17.04 -25.72 -26.94
CA HIS A 337 -16.01 -26.75 -26.98
C HIS A 337 -16.57 -28.16 -26.79
N TYR A 338 -17.76 -28.32 -26.20
CA TYR A 338 -18.42 -29.61 -26.05
C TYR A 338 -18.93 -30.20 -27.37
N ILE A 339 -19.10 -29.40 -28.43
CA ILE A 339 -19.43 -29.91 -29.78
C ILE A 339 -18.22 -29.67 -30.69
N HIS A 340 -17.52 -30.74 -31.05
CA HIS A 340 -16.37 -30.68 -31.96
C HIS A 340 -16.78 -30.53 -33.43
N THR A 341 -18.03 -30.84 -33.79
CA THR A 341 -18.58 -30.53 -35.11
C THR A 341 -18.57 -29.01 -35.33
N PRO A 342 -18.15 -28.47 -36.49
CA PRO A 342 -18.09 -27.03 -36.70
C PRO A 342 -19.46 -26.33 -36.59
N TYR A 343 -19.47 -25.08 -36.10
CA TYR A 343 -20.70 -24.29 -35.87
C TYR A 343 -21.66 -24.29 -37.06
N PRO A 344 -21.19 -24.01 -38.30
CA PRO A 344 -22.01 -24.07 -39.52
C PRO A 344 -22.83 -25.33 -39.68
N LEU A 345 -22.29 -26.49 -39.30
CA LEU A 345 -22.96 -27.76 -39.51
C LEU A 345 -23.92 -28.08 -38.37
N TRP A 346 -23.48 -28.04 -37.11
CA TRP A 346 -24.36 -28.48 -36.02
C TRP A 346 -25.53 -27.52 -35.81
N GLN A 347 -25.34 -26.21 -35.98
CA GLN A 347 -26.41 -25.22 -35.85
C GLN A 347 -27.44 -25.36 -36.97
N LEU A 348 -26.96 -25.59 -38.20
CA LEU A 348 -27.82 -25.86 -39.34
C LEU A 348 -28.54 -27.21 -39.21
N LEU A 349 -27.89 -28.25 -38.65
CA LEU A 349 -28.53 -29.53 -38.35
C LEU A 349 -29.63 -29.39 -37.31
N VAL A 350 -29.39 -28.64 -36.23
CA VAL A 350 -30.40 -28.37 -35.19
C VAL A 350 -31.60 -27.66 -35.80
N PHE A 351 -31.36 -26.61 -36.60
CA PHE A 351 -32.44 -25.89 -37.28
C PHE A 351 -33.19 -26.76 -38.29
N HIS A 352 -32.47 -27.44 -39.19
CA HIS A 352 -33.05 -28.34 -40.18
C HIS A 352 -33.90 -29.41 -39.52
N LYS A 353 -33.40 -30.07 -38.47
CA LYS A 353 -34.14 -31.11 -37.78
C LYS A 353 -35.33 -30.54 -37.01
N ALA A 354 -35.19 -29.37 -36.40
CA ALA A 354 -36.30 -28.66 -35.76
C ALA A 354 -37.47 -28.39 -36.73
N ILE A 355 -37.20 -28.02 -38.00
CA ILE A 355 -38.26 -27.69 -38.95
C ILE A 355 -38.79 -28.88 -39.79
N THR A 356 -37.99 -29.92 -39.96
CA THR A 356 -38.33 -31.08 -40.79
C THR A 356 -38.98 -32.24 -40.03
N HIS A 357 -38.81 -32.32 -38.71
CA HIS A 357 -39.26 -33.50 -37.98
C HIS A 357 -40.74 -33.44 -37.59
N ASN A 358 -41.47 -34.52 -37.91
CA ASN A 358 -42.91 -34.62 -37.70
C ASN A 358 -43.23 -35.24 -36.33
N TYR A 359 -43.07 -34.48 -35.24
CA TYR A 359 -43.52 -34.91 -33.91
C TYR A 359 -45.05 -34.76 -33.83
N SER A 360 -45.74 -35.89 -33.69
CA SER A 360 -47.17 -36.01 -33.90
C SER A 360 -48.04 -35.08 -33.02
N LYS A 361 -48.96 -34.39 -33.70
CA LYS A 361 -50.17 -33.69 -33.22
C LYS A 361 -50.06 -32.42 -32.36
N LYS A 362 -48.88 -31.92 -31.96
CA LYS A 362 -48.81 -30.61 -31.26
C LYS A 362 -47.73 -29.60 -31.68
N GLN A 363 -46.91 -29.85 -32.72
CA GLN A 363 -45.84 -28.93 -33.15
C GLN A 363 -44.90 -28.50 -31.99
N LEU A 364 -44.51 -29.42 -31.10
CA LEU A 364 -43.65 -29.11 -29.93
C LEU A 364 -42.29 -29.79 -30.07
N ILE A 365 -41.23 -28.99 -30.10
CA ILE A 365 -39.82 -29.40 -30.15
C ILE A 365 -39.27 -29.42 -28.73
N TYR A 366 -38.78 -30.57 -28.29
CA TYR A 366 -38.10 -30.72 -27.00
C TYR A 366 -36.60 -30.92 -27.23
N SER A 367 -35.76 -30.11 -26.59
CA SER A 367 -34.30 -30.17 -26.73
C SER A 367 -33.74 -31.57 -26.45
N LYS A 368 -34.27 -32.28 -25.46
CA LYS A 368 -33.86 -33.66 -25.12
C LYS A 368 -34.10 -34.64 -26.26
N TYR A 369 -35.25 -34.59 -26.93
CA TYR A 369 -35.55 -35.49 -28.06
C TYR A 369 -34.76 -35.09 -29.29
N LEU A 370 -34.64 -33.79 -29.55
CA LEU A 370 -33.84 -33.27 -30.65
C LEU A 370 -32.36 -33.68 -30.54
N PHE A 371 -31.79 -33.65 -29.33
CA PHE A 371 -30.44 -34.16 -29.10
C PHE A 371 -30.35 -35.66 -29.37
N GLN A 372 -31.32 -36.48 -28.93
CA GLN A 372 -31.30 -37.92 -29.20
C GLN A 372 -31.30 -38.25 -30.71
N ASP A 373 -31.98 -37.44 -31.51
CA ASP A 373 -32.03 -37.62 -32.97
C ASP A 373 -30.76 -37.13 -33.70
N LEU A 374 -30.01 -36.24 -33.06
CA LEU A 374 -28.82 -35.61 -33.63
C LEU A 374 -27.51 -36.20 -33.12
N LYS A 375 -27.51 -36.90 -31.97
CA LYS A 375 -26.28 -37.38 -31.31
C LYS A 375 -25.34 -38.18 -32.23
N GLU A 376 -25.88 -38.99 -33.13
CA GLU A 376 -25.07 -39.80 -34.07
C GLU A 376 -24.48 -39.00 -35.25
N GLN A 377 -24.96 -37.77 -35.45
CA GLN A 377 -24.52 -36.85 -36.48
C GLN A 377 -23.54 -35.78 -35.94
N LEU A 378 -23.35 -35.72 -34.62
CA LEU A 378 -22.47 -34.78 -33.94
C LEU A 378 -21.20 -35.49 -33.45
N ARG A 379 -20.07 -34.80 -33.56
CA ARG A 379 -18.82 -35.21 -32.93
C ARG A 379 -18.69 -34.50 -31.57
N TYR A 380 -18.70 -35.27 -30.49
CA TYR A 380 -18.56 -34.80 -29.11
C TYR A 380 -18.08 -35.95 -28.22
N ASP A 381 -17.65 -35.67 -26.98
CA ASP A 381 -17.34 -36.71 -25.99
C ASP A 381 -18.65 -37.23 -25.37
N VAL A 382 -18.83 -38.56 -25.33
CA VAL A 382 -20.06 -39.18 -24.78
C VAL A 382 -20.31 -38.75 -23.34
N ASN A 383 -19.25 -38.49 -22.57
CA ASN A 383 -19.35 -38.01 -21.19
C ASN A 383 -19.99 -36.61 -21.09
N ASP A 384 -19.88 -35.79 -22.14
CA ASP A 384 -20.41 -34.42 -22.20
C ASP A 384 -21.84 -34.37 -22.80
N SER A 385 -22.53 -35.50 -22.88
CA SER A 385 -23.87 -35.59 -23.49
C SER A 385 -24.89 -34.61 -22.90
N LYS A 386 -24.76 -34.28 -21.61
CA LYS A 386 -25.66 -33.36 -20.91
C LYS A 386 -25.38 -31.91 -21.30
N GLU A 387 -24.11 -31.56 -21.40
CA GLU A 387 -23.59 -30.24 -21.78
C GLU A 387 -23.96 -29.95 -23.24
N VAL A 388 -23.80 -30.94 -24.12
CA VAL A 388 -24.24 -30.87 -25.53
C VAL A 388 -25.75 -30.66 -25.64
N ALA A 389 -26.56 -31.40 -24.88
CA ALA A 389 -28.01 -31.20 -24.86
C ALA A 389 -28.41 -29.79 -24.36
N THR A 390 -27.66 -29.25 -23.40
CA THR A 390 -27.84 -27.89 -22.87
C THR A 390 -27.46 -26.82 -23.90
N LEU A 391 -26.39 -27.05 -24.66
CA LEU A 391 -25.95 -26.16 -25.73
C LEU A 391 -26.98 -26.11 -26.87
N ILE A 392 -27.52 -27.27 -27.27
CA ILE A 392 -28.63 -27.36 -28.24
C ILE A 392 -29.86 -26.62 -27.72
N HIS A 393 -30.21 -26.78 -26.45
CA HIS A 393 -31.33 -26.04 -25.85
C HIS A 393 -31.11 -24.52 -25.89
N SER A 394 -29.90 -24.07 -25.55
CA SER A 394 -29.54 -22.64 -25.58
C SER A 394 -29.63 -22.07 -26.99
N TYR A 395 -29.24 -22.86 -28.00
CA TYR A 395 -29.38 -22.47 -29.40
C TYR A 395 -30.85 -22.40 -29.85
N LEU A 396 -31.73 -23.28 -29.36
CA LEU A 396 -33.17 -23.18 -29.62
C LEU A 396 -33.79 -21.91 -28.99
N ILE A 397 -33.37 -21.52 -27.79
CA ILE A 397 -33.78 -20.24 -27.18
C ILE A 397 -33.34 -19.07 -28.05
N LEU A 398 -32.13 -19.13 -28.61
CA LEU A 398 -31.64 -18.09 -29.51
C LEU A 398 -32.50 -18.00 -30.78
N LEU A 399 -32.86 -19.14 -31.38
CA LEU A 399 -33.75 -19.18 -32.54
C LEU A 399 -35.15 -18.63 -32.21
N GLU A 400 -35.66 -18.87 -31.00
CA GLU A 400 -36.90 -18.27 -30.51
C GLU A 400 -36.81 -16.75 -30.40
N LYS A 401 -35.74 -16.21 -29.79
CA LYS A 401 -35.48 -14.76 -29.75
C LYS A 401 -35.37 -14.12 -31.12
N CYS A 402 -34.97 -14.89 -32.14
CA CYS A 402 -34.89 -14.43 -33.53
C CYS A 402 -36.22 -14.59 -34.29
N GLY A 403 -37.28 -15.09 -33.64
CA GLY A 403 -38.61 -15.26 -34.23
C GLY A 403 -38.78 -16.52 -35.08
N PHE A 404 -37.81 -17.44 -35.13
CA PHE A 404 -37.97 -18.70 -35.85
C PHE A 404 -38.85 -19.70 -35.10
N LEU A 405 -38.85 -19.60 -33.77
CA LEU A 405 -39.57 -20.48 -32.86
C LEU A 405 -40.41 -19.65 -31.86
N ASP A 406 -41.47 -20.23 -31.32
CA ASP A 406 -42.25 -19.70 -30.19
C ASP A 406 -42.14 -20.64 -28.99
N LYS A 407 -41.75 -20.10 -27.83
CA LYS A 407 -41.57 -20.86 -26.59
C LYS A 407 -42.92 -21.08 -25.92
N GLN A 408 -43.38 -22.33 -25.92
CA GLN A 408 -44.65 -22.70 -25.29
C GLN A 408 -44.43 -22.95 -23.78
N THR A 409 -44.97 -22.06 -22.93
CA THR A 409 -44.84 -22.14 -21.46
C THR A 409 -45.84 -23.10 -20.80
N VAL A 410 -46.77 -23.65 -21.57
CA VAL A 410 -47.81 -24.53 -21.05
C VAL A 410 -47.27 -25.96 -21.07
N TYR A 411 -46.98 -26.56 -19.91
CA TYR A 411 -47.44 -27.90 -19.51
C TYR A 411 -46.69 -28.53 -18.33
N ARG A 412 -45.43 -28.20 -18.03
CA ARG A 412 -44.74 -28.65 -16.80
C ARG A 412 -43.67 -27.66 -16.38
N LYS A 413 -43.56 -27.41 -15.07
CA LYS A 413 -42.71 -26.41 -14.39
C LYS A 413 -41.22 -26.39 -14.78
N TYR A 414 -40.74 -27.36 -15.59
CA TYR A 414 -39.32 -27.52 -15.97
C TYR A 414 -39.08 -28.06 -17.39
N ILE A 415 -40.07 -28.04 -18.31
CA ILE A 415 -39.85 -28.45 -19.71
C ILE A 415 -40.46 -27.40 -20.64
N HIS A 416 -39.60 -26.74 -21.43
CA HIS A 416 -39.98 -25.68 -22.36
C HIS A 416 -39.93 -26.19 -23.81
N PRO A 417 -41.06 -26.63 -24.37
CA PRO A 417 -41.11 -26.96 -25.79
C PRO A 417 -41.16 -25.71 -26.68
N PHE A 418 -40.67 -25.84 -27.90
CA PHE A 418 -40.69 -24.79 -28.92
C PHE A 418 -41.64 -25.15 -30.07
N LYS A 419 -42.39 -24.18 -30.58
CA LYS A 419 -43.23 -24.32 -31.77
C LYS A 419 -42.58 -23.56 -32.93
N ILE A 420 -42.73 -24.05 -34.16
CA ILE A 420 -42.18 -23.35 -35.33
C ILE A 420 -43.13 -22.21 -35.71
N GLU A 421 -42.61 -20.98 -35.80
CA GLU A 421 -43.37 -19.83 -36.29
C GLU A 421 -43.00 -19.50 -37.74
N HIS A 422 -41.71 -19.58 -38.08
CA HIS A 422 -41.22 -19.35 -39.44
C HIS A 422 -40.24 -20.46 -39.86
N ASN A 423 -40.59 -21.19 -40.93
CA ASN A 423 -39.74 -22.24 -41.52
C ASN A 423 -38.93 -21.77 -42.73
N VAL A 424 -39.08 -20.51 -43.14
CA VAL A 424 -38.34 -19.89 -44.23
C VAL A 424 -37.21 -19.04 -43.67
N LEU A 425 -35.99 -19.26 -44.17
CA LEU A 425 -34.83 -18.48 -43.77
C LEU A 425 -34.68 -17.26 -44.68
N PRO A 426 -34.50 -16.05 -44.12
CA PRO A 426 -34.16 -14.88 -44.93
C PRO A 426 -32.76 -15.07 -45.53
N ILE A 427 -32.67 -15.12 -46.85
CA ILE A 427 -31.39 -15.17 -47.57
C ILE A 427 -30.89 -13.73 -47.72
N VAL A 428 -29.76 -13.44 -47.08
CA VAL A 428 -29.11 -12.13 -47.14
C VAL A 428 -27.80 -12.27 -47.91
N ASP A 429 -27.74 -11.80 -49.16
CA ASP A 429 -26.51 -11.82 -49.98
C ASP A 429 -25.52 -10.73 -49.58
N ASN A 430 -25.12 -10.73 -48.30
CA ASN A 430 -24.13 -9.81 -47.77
C ASN A 430 -23.28 -10.52 -46.72
N LYS A 431 -22.07 -10.90 -47.13
CA LYS A 431 -21.12 -11.63 -46.28
C LYS A 431 -20.80 -10.87 -44.99
N ALA A 432 -20.56 -9.56 -45.09
CA ALA A 432 -20.23 -8.73 -43.93
C ALA A 432 -21.39 -8.63 -42.94
N LEU A 433 -22.61 -8.45 -43.44
CA LEU A 433 -23.82 -8.44 -42.61
C LEU A 433 -24.03 -9.79 -41.91
N ASN A 434 -23.84 -10.91 -42.61
CA ASN A 434 -23.90 -12.23 -42.00
C ASN A 434 -22.81 -12.45 -40.94
N SER A 435 -21.58 -11.98 -41.16
CA SER A 435 -20.53 -11.98 -40.14
C SER A 435 -20.91 -11.14 -38.91
N ASN A 436 -21.54 -9.97 -39.11
CA ASN A 436 -21.99 -9.11 -38.01
C ASN A 436 -23.11 -9.78 -37.21
N VAL A 437 -24.06 -10.46 -37.86
CA VAL A 437 -25.10 -11.24 -37.18
C VAL A 437 -24.48 -12.36 -36.34
N ALA A 438 -23.50 -13.09 -36.88
CA ALA A 438 -22.79 -14.14 -36.15
C ALA A 438 -22.00 -13.60 -34.94
N MET A 439 -21.44 -12.39 -35.05
CA MET A 439 -20.76 -11.69 -33.95
C MET A 439 -21.76 -11.24 -32.89
N TYR A 440 -22.87 -10.63 -33.31
CA TYR A 440 -23.90 -10.10 -32.43
C TYR A 440 -24.50 -11.17 -31.52
N TYR A 441 -24.70 -12.39 -32.00
CA TYR A 441 -25.27 -13.47 -31.20
C TYR A 441 -24.25 -14.41 -30.54
N SER A 442 -22.95 -14.12 -30.66
CA SER A 442 -21.88 -14.92 -30.05
C SER A 442 -21.73 -14.71 -28.55
N GLU A 443 -20.90 -15.53 -27.89
CA GLU A 443 -20.47 -15.35 -26.49
C GLU A 443 -19.80 -13.99 -26.20
N PHE A 444 -19.54 -13.19 -27.24
CA PHE A 444 -18.90 -11.88 -27.18
C PHE A 444 -19.87 -10.70 -27.33
N ASN A 445 -21.19 -10.92 -27.39
CA ASN A 445 -22.16 -9.84 -27.54
C ASN A 445 -22.00 -8.77 -26.44
N LEU A 446 -21.52 -7.59 -26.83
CA LEU A 446 -21.24 -6.45 -25.95
C LEU A 446 -22.53 -5.73 -25.46
N LEU A 447 -23.72 -6.03 -26.01
CA LEU A 447 -24.98 -5.41 -25.59
C LEU A 447 -25.77 -6.23 -24.57
N ALA A 448 -25.50 -7.52 -24.40
CA ALA A 448 -25.99 -8.30 -23.26
C ALA A 448 -25.27 -7.94 -21.94
N ILE A 449 -24.19 -7.18 -22.04
CA ILE A 449 -23.39 -6.62 -20.93
C ILE A 449 -24.08 -5.37 -20.32
N GLY A 450 -25.14 -4.88 -20.96
CA GLY A 450 -25.70 -3.53 -20.77
C GLY A 450 -26.35 -3.18 -19.43
N TRP A 451 -26.40 -4.04 -18.40
CA TRP A 451 -26.90 -3.62 -17.07
C TRP A 451 -26.11 -4.18 -15.88
N ALA A 452 -25.15 -5.09 -16.07
CA ALA A 452 -24.37 -5.67 -14.97
C ALA A 452 -22.91 -5.18 -14.91
N ASP A 453 -22.29 -4.82 -16.05
CA ASP A 453 -20.91 -4.32 -16.08
C ASP A 453 -20.81 -2.80 -16.29
N TYR A 454 -21.92 -2.07 -16.21
CA TYR A 454 -21.93 -0.60 -16.28
C TYR A 454 -21.23 0.07 -15.06
N TYR A 455 -20.76 -0.74 -14.09
CA TYR A 455 -19.98 -0.29 -12.93
C TYR A 455 -18.47 -0.60 -12.99
N ASP A 456 -17.94 -1.18 -14.07
CA ASP A 456 -16.51 -1.56 -14.16
C ASP A 456 -15.74 -0.65 -15.13
N THR A 457 -15.98 0.66 -15.05
CA THR A 457 -15.25 1.72 -15.77
C THR A 457 -13.95 2.09 -15.05
N GLU A 458 -12.96 1.20 -15.05
CA GLU A 458 -11.58 1.53 -14.63
C GLU A 458 -10.52 0.98 -15.60
N LEU A 459 -10.79 1.03 -16.90
CA LEU A 459 -9.85 0.57 -17.95
C LEU A 459 -9.81 1.55 -19.12
N PHE A 460 -9.45 2.81 -18.83
CA PHE A 460 -8.93 3.76 -19.82
C PHE A 460 -7.82 4.57 -19.18
N PHE A 461 -6.60 4.04 -19.24
CA PHE A 461 -5.40 4.81 -18.95
C PHE A 461 -4.37 4.51 -20.06
N THR A 462 -3.88 5.56 -20.70
CA THR A 462 -2.81 5.61 -21.71
C THR A 462 -1.44 5.29 -21.09
N ASP A 463 -0.40 5.09 -21.90
CA ASP A 463 0.96 4.79 -21.38
C ASP A 463 1.51 5.91 -20.44
N GLU A 464 1.06 7.16 -20.61
CA GLU A 464 1.34 8.26 -19.66
C GLU A 464 0.54 8.13 -18.36
N GLU A 465 -0.70 7.65 -18.42
CA GLU A 465 -1.53 7.37 -17.24
C GLU A 465 -1.10 6.06 -16.54
N GLN A 466 -0.46 5.14 -17.26
CA GLN A 466 0.18 3.94 -16.73
C GLN A 466 1.53 4.27 -16.06
N ALA A 467 2.30 5.25 -16.57
CA ALA A 467 3.43 5.85 -15.87
C ALA A 467 2.99 6.66 -14.64
N MET A 468 1.82 7.32 -14.71
CA MET A 468 1.18 7.96 -13.55
C MET A 468 0.76 6.92 -12.50
N LEU A 469 0.22 5.77 -12.91
CA LEU A 469 -0.13 4.63 -12.04
C LEU A 469 1.08 3.92 -11.43
N GLU A 470 2.21 3.85 -12.15
CA GLU A 470 3.48 3.33 -11.62
C GLU A 470 4.12 4.32 -10.64
N SER A 471 3.98 5.63 -10.86
CA SER A 471 4.31 6.67 -9.87
C SER A 471 3.35 6.68 -8.67
N ASP A 472 2.09 6.28 -8.87
CA ASP A 472 1.10 6.05 -7.82
C ASP A 472 1.33 4.74 -7.06
N THR A 473 2.14 3.81 -7.57
CA THR A 473 2.45 2.57 -6.83
C THR A 473 3.41 2.87 -5.66
N GLU A 474 4.25 3.89 -5.79
CA GLU A 474 5.07 4.44 -4.69
C GLU A 474 4.22 5.31 -3.74
N TYR A 475 3.19 6.01 -4.25
CA TYR A 475 2.19 6.73 -3.44
C TYR A 475 1.29 5.77 -2.62
N TYR A 476 0.86 4.65 -3.20
CA TYR A 476 0.01 3.64 -2.54
C TYR A 476 0.77 2.66 -1.65
N GLN A 477 2.07 2.39 -1.89
CA GLN A 477 2.90 1.71 -0.89
C GLN A 477 3.11 2.57 0.36
N ASN A 478 3.15 3.90 0.20
CA ASN A 478 3.14 4.86 1.30
C ASN A 478 1.75 5.03 1.95
N LEU A 479 0.65 4.83 1.21
CA LEU A 479 -0.72 4.89 1.75
C LEU A 479 -1.14 3.60 2.50
N ILE A 480 -0.65 2.42 2.10
CA ILE A 480 -1.01 1.14 2.75
C ILE A 480 -0.36 0.98 4.14
N LEU A 481 0.68 1.76 4.45
CA LEU A 481 1.29 1.79 5.78
C LEU A 481 0.65 2.83 6.72
N HIS A 482 -0.21 3.74 6.24
CA HIS A 482 -0.92 4.74 7.06
C HIS A 482 -2.45 4.77 6.80
N ASN A 483 -3.19 4.08 7.68
CA ASN A 483 -4.59 4.26 8.09
C ASN A 483 -5.75 4.30 7.08
N ILE A 484 -6.71 3.35 7.19
CA ILE A 484 -8.13 3.65 7.47
C ILE A 484 -8.73 2.56 8.40
N GLN A 485 -9.09 2.94 9.63
CA GLN A 485 -10.22 2.36 10.38
C GLN A 485 -11.40 3.36 10.29
N SER A 486 -12.64 2.85 10.34
CA SER A 486 -13.91 3.59 10.23
C SER A 486 -13.95 4.90 11.04
N PRO A 487 -14.63 5.97 10.57
CA PRO A 487 -14.82 7.20 11.35
C PRO A 487 -15.51 6.88 12.69
N LEU A 488 -14.95 7.40 13.77
CA LEU A 488 -15.54 7.30 15.11
C LEU A 488 -16.50 8.47 15.30
N HIS A 489 -17.66 8.19 15.89
CA HIS A 489 -18.71 9.17 16.10
C HIS A 489 -18.68 9.69 17.54
N ILE A 490 -18.73 11.01 17.71
CA ILE A 490 -18.91 11.69 19.01
C ILE A 490 -20.25 12.41 18.94
N GLU A 491 -21.14 12.13 19.91
CA GLU A 491 -22.43 12.80 19.95
C GLU A 491 -22.25 14.28 20.29
N LYS A 492 -22.85 15.15 19.48
CA LYS A 492 -22.77 16.61 19.64
C LYS A 492 -23.11 17.09 21.07
N ARG A 493 -24.13 16.48 21.70
CA ARG A 493 -24.58 16.84 23.05
C ARG A 493 -23.49 16.72 24.12
N LEU A 494 -22.53 15.81 23.94
CA LEU A 494 -21.40 15.61 24.86
C LEU A 494 -20.35 16.72 24.74
N VAL A 495 -20.17 17.29 23.54
CA VAL A 495 -19.26 18.41 23.34
C VAL A 495 -19.93 19.71 23.82
N ASP A 496 -21.23 19.87 23.56
CA ASP A 496 -22.04 21.01 24.05
C ASP A 496 -21.96 21.14 25.58
N SER A 497 -22.06 20.03 26.34
CA SER A 497 -21.99 20.06 27.80
C SER A 497 -20.61 20.49 28.34
N PHE A 498 -19.53 20.21 27.61
CA PHE A 498 -18.17 20.64 27.98
C PHE A 498 -17.98 22.14 27.71
N LEU A 499 -18.52 22.65 26.60
CA LEU A 499 -18.53 24.08 26.30
C LEU A 499 -19.36 24.87 27.32
N GLU A 500 -20.55 24.40 27.68
CA GLU A 500 -21.36 25.01 28.75
C GLU A 500 -20.63 25.01 30.09
N SER A 501 -19.89 23.95 30.41
CA SER A 501 -19.09 23.88 31.63
C SER A 501 -17.88 24.83 31.62
N MET A 502 -17.29 25.06 30.44
CA MET A 502 -16.22 26.03 30.23
C MET A 502 -16.72 27.48 30.38
N GLU A 503 -17.90 27.79 29.86
CA GLU A 503 -18.50 29.12 29.96
C GLU A 503 -18.97 29.44 31.38
N ASN A 504 -19.56 28.47 32.06
CA ASN A 504 -20.05 28.62 33.44
C ASN A 504 -18.96 28.41 34.51
N ASN A 505 -17.71 28.08 34.11
CA ASN A 505 -16.59 27.72 34.99
C ASN A 505 -16.93 26.64 36.03
N THR A 506 -17.77 25.67 35.67
CA THR A 506 -18.15 24.57 36.57
C THR A 506 -17.07 23.48 36.64
N ILE A 507 -16.23 23.36 35.62
CA ILE A 507 -15.09 22.44 35.55
C ILE A 507 -13.83 23.24 35.18
N GLU A 508 -12.72 23.00 35.87
CA GLU A 508 -11.44 23.67 35.59
C GLU A 508 -10.74 23.00 34.39
N PHE A 509 -10.53 23.80 33.34
CA PHE A 509 -9.82 23.40 32.12
C PHE A 509 -8.53 24.20 31.95
N GLU A 510 -7.44 23.49 31.68
CA GLU A 510 -6.19 24.10 31.22
C GLU A 510 -6.35 24.70 29.82
N ARG A 511 -5.51 25.68 29.49
CA ARG A 511 -5.59 26.42 28.21
C ARG A 511 -5.65 25.50 26.98
N HIS A 512 -4.82 24.46 26.97
CA HIS A 512 -4.74 23.52 25.86
C HIS A 512 -5.95 22.57 25.78
N GLU A 513 -6.62 22.30 26.91
CA GLU A 513 -7.87 21.52 26.95
C GLU A 513 -9.03 22.33 26.38
N LYS A 514 -9.08 23.63 26.68
CA LYS A 514 -10.08 24.56 26.10
C LYS A 514 -9.94 24.63 24.58
N GLU A 515 -8.72 24.85 24.09
CA GLU A 515 -8.40 24.89 22.66
C GLU A 515 -8.75 23.54 21.98
N PHE A 516 -8.57 22.41 22.67
CA PHE A 516 -8.95 21.08 22.19
C PHE A 516 -10.48 20.89 22.10
N VAL A 517 -11.25 21.29 23.13
CA VAL A 517 -12.71 21.17 23.13
C VAL A 517 -13.35 22.06 22.05
N GLU A 518 -12.84 23.28 21.84
CA GLU A 518 -13.26 24.18 20.77
C GLU A 518 -12.96 23.61 19.38
N HIS A 519 -11.77 23.02 19.19
CA HIS A 519 -11.42 22.34 17.95
C HIS A 519 -12.29 21.11 17.69
N LEU A 520 -12.56 20.32 18.73
CA LEU A 520 -13.45 19.16 18.64
C LEU A 520 -14.87 19.57 18.28
N TYR A 521 -15.39 20.65 18.88
CA TYR A 521 -16.70 21.21 18.54
C TYR A 521 -16.78 21.58 17.05
N TYR A 522 -15.75 22.25 16.52
CA TYR A 522 -15.69 22.55 15.10
C TYR A 522 -15.74 21.29 14.24
N LEU A 523 -15.00 20.24 14.61
CA LEU A 523 -14.99 18.97 13.87
C LEU A 523 -16.36 18.28 13.90
N VAL A 524 -17.02 18.21 15.07
CA VAL A 524 -18.34 17.59 15.22
C VAL A 524 -19.43 18.39 14.49
N MET A 525 -19.39 19.73 14.56
CA MET A 525 -20.39 20.60 13.93
C MET A 525 -20.35 20.61 12.41
N HIS A 526 -19.21 20.31 11.81
CA HIS A 526 -19.01 20.34 10.37
C HIS A 526 -18.85 18.93 9.77
N ASP A 527 -19.28 17.89 10.50
CA ASP A 527 -19.19 16.46 10.13
C ASP A 527 -17.79 16.08 9.60
N LYS A 528 -16.74 16.65 10.21
CA LYS A 528 -15.35 16.40 9.81
C LYS A 528 -14.86 15.08 10.40
N PHE A 529 -13.89 14.47 9.74
CA PHE A 529 -13.30 13.21 10.17
C PHE A 529 -12.67 13.35 11.57
N ILE A 530 -13.11 12.51 12.51
CA ILE A 530 -12.56 12.41 13.87
C ILE A 530 -11.61 11.22 13.90
N SER A 531 -10.32 11.49 14.09
CA SER A 531 -9.31 10.45 14.19
C SER A 531 -9.44 9.67 15.51
N ARG A 532 -8.91 8.44 15.56
CA ARG A 532 -8.88 7.64 16.80
C ARG A 532 -8.16 8.36 17.94
N ALA A 533 -7.10 9.11 17.63
CA ALA A 533 -6.38 9.91 18.63
C ALA A 533 -7.26 11.02 19.21
N VAL A 534 -7.98 11.77 18.37
CA VAL A 534 -8.91 12.81 18.83
C VAL A 534 -10.03 12.21 19.67
N TYR A 535 -10.56 11.05 19.26
CA TYR A 535 -11.59 10.32 20.00
C TYR A 535 -11.10 9.84 21.38
N ASP A 536 -9.92 9.20 21.44
CA ASP A 536 -9.35 8.67 22.67
C ASP A 536 -8.92 9.81 23.61
N THR A 537 -8.41 10.94 23.09
CA THR A 537 -8.13 12.15 23.88
C THR A 537 -9.40 12.76 24.47
N PHE A 538 -10.49 12.82 23.71
CA PHE A 538 -11.77 13.30 24.23
C PHE A 538 -12.34 12.36 25.30
N PHE A 539 -12.24 11.04 25.10
CA PHE A 539 -12.65 10.05 26.11
C PHE A 539 -11.81 10.13 27.39
N ALA A 540 -10.49 10.29 27.27
CA ALA A 540 -9.62 10.48 28.43
C ALA A 540 -9.95 11.77 29.18
N LEU A 541 -10.23 12.87 28.46
CA LEU A 541 -10.67 14.14 29.06
C LEU A 541 -12.01 13.97 29.77
N ILE A 542 -12.96 13.22 29.18
CA ILE A 542 -14.21 12.85 29.85
C ILE A 542 -13.91 12.07 31.13
N GLU A 543 -13.13 11.00 31.06
CA GLU A 543 -12.83 10.17 32.23
C GLU A 543 -12.15 10.97 33.36
N GLU A 544 -11.23 11.85 33.00
CA GLU A 544 -10.52 12.72 33.95
C GLU A 544 -11.47 13.73 34.61
N LYS A 545 -12.27 14.46 33.82
CA LYS A 545 -13.12 15.53 34.35
C LYS A 545 -14.44 15.01 34.96
N SER A 546 -14.93 13.84 34.53
CA SER A 546 -16.10 13.16 35.13
C SER A 546 -15.80 12.57 36.51
N TYR A 547 -14.54 12.32 36.83
CA TYR A 547 -14.12 11.82 38.14
C TYR A 547 -14.13 12.92 39.21
N VAL A 548 -13.99 14.19 38.80
CA VAL A 548 -14.01 15.36 39.67
C VAL A 548 -15.43 15.62 40.21
N GLU A 549 -16.48 15.45 39.40
CA GLU A 549 -17.89 15.58 39.84
C GLU A 549 -18.35 14.54 40.87
N ARG A 550 -17.61 13.43 41.05
CA ARG A 550 -17.93 12.42 42.08
C ARG A 550 -17.15 12.59 43.38
N THR A 551 -16.18 13.51 43.41
CA THR A 551 -15.29 13.73 44.56
C THR A 551 -15.32 15.15 45.13
N SER A 552 -16.04 16.08 44.48
CA SER A 552 -16.57 17.34 45.04
C SER A 552 -18.02 17.17 45.48
#